data_AF-A0A6M0GB21-F1
#
_entry.id   AF-A0A6M0GB21-F1
#
_cell.length_a   1.000
_cell.length_b   1.000
_cell.length_c   1.000
_cell.angle_alpha   90.00
_cell.angle_beta   90.00
_cell.angle_gamma   90.00
#
_symmetry.space_group_name_H-M   'P 1'
#
loop_
_entity.id
_entity.type
_entity.pdbx_description
1 polymer ?
#
loop_
_entity_poly.entity_id
_entity_poly.type
_entity_poly.pdbx_seq_one_letter_code
_entity_poly.pdbx_strand_id
1 'polypeptide(L)'
;MAQKVSALRAVYQYAYGRQVSDRTWQRVKSRLKINDEDDEVLLPVVNAYGRLRRLNPNRSVTRSNVSLYLSILDNMPQFQCSGEDLLEVLQRLEPQPSLATIYRWGHEIGCPFHKKAQYSDTDLKKWITKIIEQTKFKFPNNKMRRVG
;
A
#
# COMPACT_ATOMS: atom_id res chain seq x y z
N MET A 1 -14.30 18.05 -28.40
CA MET A 1 -12.96 18.30 -27.81
C MET A 1 -12.70 17.23 -26.77
N ALA A 2 -11.73 16.33 -27.00
CA ALA A 2 -11.30 15.39 -25.98
C ALA A 2 -10.56 16.17 -24.89
N GLN A 3 -11.15 16.26 -23.69
CA GLN A 3 -10.46 16.83 -22.53
C GLN A 3 -9.18 16.04 -22.28
N LYS A 4 -8.03 16.71 -22.27
CA LYS A 4 -6.75 16.10 -21.87
C LYS A 4 -6.93 15.46 -20.48
N VAL A 5 -6.76 14.14 -20.40
CA VAL A 5 -6.72 13.43 -19.12
C VAL A 5 -5.40 13.82 -18.46
N SER A 6 -5.45 14.45 -17.28
CA SER A 6 -4.23 14.79 -16.55
C SER A 6 -3.42 13.53 -16.23
N ALA A 7 -2.09 13.65 -16.19
CA ALA A 7 -1.19 12.51 -15.97
C ALA A 7 -1.55 11.75 -14.66
N LEU A 8 -1.88 12.49 -13.61
CA LEU A 8 -2.32 11.93 -12.33
C LEU A 8 -3.62 11.11 -12.47
N ARG A 9 -4.59 11.57 -13.28
CA ARG A 9 -5.83 10.82 -13.50
C ARG A 9 -5.58 9.50 -14.23
N ALA A 10 -4.70 9.52 -15.22
CA ALA A 10 -4.32 8.31 -15.95
C ALA A 10 -3.65 7.28 -15.01
N VAL A 11 -2.71 7.72 -14.17
CA VAL A 11 -2.07 6.85 -13.16
C VAL A 11 -3.07 6.26 -12.19
N TYR A 12 -4.02 7.08 -11.70
CA TYR A 12 -5.07 6.59 -10.82
C TYR A 12 -5.93 5.52 -11.49
N GLN A 13 -6.43 5.78 -12.70
CA GLN A 13 -7.30 4.86 -13.42
C GLN A 13 -6.60 3.54 -13.74
N TYR A 14 -5.32 3.59 -14.12
CA TYR A 14 -4.49 2.41 -14.32
C TYR A 14 -4.36 1.58 -13.04
N ALA A 15 -3.95 2.20 -11.93
CA ALA A 15 -3.79 1.53 -10.66
C ALA A 15 -5.13 1.00 -10.09
N TYR A 16 -6.21 1.76 -10.27
CA TYR A 16 -7.56 1.38 -9.85
C TYR A 16 -8.17 0.28 -10.72
N GLY A 17 -7.70 0.15 -11.97
CA GLY A 17 -8.12 -0.87 -12.93
C GLY A 17 -9.41 -0.52 -13.70
N ARG A 18 -9.86 0.75 -13.66
CA ARG A 18 -11.03 1.21 -14.44
C ARG A 18 -11.01 2.71 -14.64
N GLN A 19 -11.69 3.16 -15.70
CA GLN A 19 -11.96 4.57 -15.90
C GLN A 19 -12.90 5.12 -14.81
N VAL A 20 -12.77 6.42 -14.56
CA VAL A 20 -13.58 7.13 -13.56
C VAL A 20 -14.12 8.43 -14.12
N SER A 21 -15.31 8.81 -13.69
CA SER A 21 -15.96 10.08 -14.03
C SER A 21 -15.24 11.28 -13.41
N ASP A 22 -15.48 12.47 -13.95
CA ASP A 22 -14.89 13.72 -13.44
C ASP A 22 -15.26 13.97 -11.98
N ARG A 23 -16.52 13.71 -11.61
CA ARG A 23 -16.99 13.81 -10.21
C ARG A 23 -16.19 12.90 -9.28
N THR A 24 -15.87 11.69 -9.73
CA THR A 24 -15.05 10.76 -8.95
C THR A 24 -13.62 11.28 -8.84
N TRP A 25 -13.07 11.79 -9.94
CA TRP A 25 -11.73 12.37 -9.96
C TRP A 25 -11.60 13.58 -9.02
N GLN A 26 -12.57 14.51 -9.01
CA GLN A 26 -12.56 15.65 -8.10
C GLN A 26 -12.57 15.22 -6.62
N ARG A 27 -13.30 14.13 -6.29
CA ARG A 27 -13.28 13.55 -4.94
C ARG A 27 -11.90 12.97 -4.59
N VAL A 28 -11.23 12.32 -5.55
CA VAL A 28 -9.85 11.82 -5.34
C VAL A 28 -8.90 12.98 -5.07
N LYS A 29 -8.94 14.04 -5.89
CA LYS A 29 -8.12 15.24 -5.69
C LYS A 29 -8.32 15.84 -4.30
N SER A 30 -9.58 16.04 -3.90
CA SER A 30 -9.93 16.57 -2.57
C SER A 30 -9.39 15.69 -1.43
N ARG A 31 -9.56 14.36 -1.52
CA ARG A 31 -9.08 13.42 -0.48
C ARG A 31 -7.57 13.37 -0.35
N LEU A 32 -6.85 13.48 -1.46
CA LEU A 32 -5.39 13.47 -1.48
C LEU A 32 -4.79 14.86 -1.26
N LYS A 33 -5.61 15.91 -1.24
CA LYS A 33 -5.20 17.33 -1.23
C LYS A 33 -4.26 17.64 -2.41
N ILE A 34 -4.66 17.21 -3.60
CA ILE A 34 -3.98 17.50 -4.86
C ILE A 34 -4.49 18.86 -5.33
N ASN A 35 -3.57 19.82 -5.48
CA ASN A 35 -3.86 21.09 -6.13
C ASN A 35 -3.74 20.92 -7.65
N ASP A 36 -4.22 21.88 -8.44
CA ASP A 36 -4.28 21.76 -9.91
C ASP A 36 -2.90 21.80 -10.61
N GLU A 37 -1.81 21.79 -9.83
CA GLU A 37 -0.46 21.58 -10.33
C GLU A 37 -0.20 20.08 -10.51
N ASP A 38 0.03 19.66 -11.77
CA ASP A 38 0.48 18.31 -12.09
C ASP A 38 1.92 18.13 -11.59
N ASP A 39 2.06 17.72 -10.35
CA ASP A 39 3.35 17.47 -9.70
C ASP A 39 3.73 15.98 -9.82
N GLU A 40 4.88 15.69 -10.45
CA GLU A 40 5.43 14.33 -10.56
C GLU A 40 5.62 13.67 -9.18
N VAL A 41 5.84 14.46 -8.13
CA VAL A 41 5.98 13.98 -6.75
C VAL A 41 4.68 13.31 -6.26
N LEU A 42 3.53 13.62 -6.86
CA LEU A 42 2.24 13.03 -6.48
C LEU A 42 1.93 11.72 -7.22
N LEU A 43 2.69 11.35 -8.26
CA LEU A 43 2.45 10.12 -9.03
C LEU A 43 2.46 8.86 -8.14
N PRO A 44 3.45 8.64 -7.23
CA PRO A 44 3.47 7.47 -6.36
C PRO A 44 2.27 7.45 -5.39
N VAL A 45 1.89 8.62 -4.86
CA VAL A 45 0.76 8.78 -3.92
C VAL A 45 -0.56 8.42 -4.60
N VAL A 46 -0.77 8.90 -5.82
CA VAL A 46 -1.98 8.64 -6.61
C VAL A 46 -2.06 7.18 -7.04
N ASN A 47 -0.93 6.59 -7.46
CA ASN A 47 -0.84 5.17 -7.79
C ASN A 47 -1.20 4.30 -6.57
N ALA A 48 -0.57 4.58 -5.43
CA ALA A 48 -0.85 3.90 -4.17
C ALA A 48 -2.31 4.02 -3.75
N TYR A 49 -2.91 5.21 -3.85
CA TYR A 49 -4.34 5.40 -3.56
C TYR A 49 -5.24 4.56 -4.48
N GLY A 50 -4.93 4.50 -5.78
CA GLY A 50 -5.63 3.67 -6.76
C GLY A 50 -5.57 2.18 -6.39
N ARG A 51 -4.38 1.66 -6.10
CA ARG A 51 -4.17 0.27 -5.67
C ARG A 51 -4.94 -0.05 -4.38
N LEU A 52 -4.87 0.82 -3.38
CA LEU A 52 -5.60 0.66 -2.12
C LEU A 52 -7.11 0.62 -2.32
N ARG A 53 -7.66 1.49 -3.18
CA ARG A 53 -9.09 1.49 -3.51
C ARG A 53 -9.52 0.26 -4.28
N ARG A 54 -8.62 -0.34 -5.08
CA ARG A 54 -8.87 -1.60 -5.78
C ARG A 54 -8.88 -2.78 -4.80
N LEU A 55 -7.89 -2.84 -3.90
CA LEU A 55 -7.79 -3.88 -2.87
C LEU A 55 -8.90 -3.79 -1.83
N ASN A 56 -9.36 -2.57 -1.51
CA ASN A 56 -10.35 -2.30 -0.47
C ASN A 56 -11.53 -1.47 -1.01
N PRO A 57 -12.38 -2.04 -1.89
CA PRO A 57 -13.42 -1.27 -2.58
C PRO A 57 -14.44 -0.64 -1.62
N ASN A 58 -14.74 -1.33 -0.52
CA ASN A 58 -15.77 -0.96 0.45
C ASN A 58 -15.27 -0.11 1.62
N ARG A 59 -13.95 0.11 1.75
CA ARG A 59 -13.38 0.90 2.84
C ARG A 59 -13.00 2.31 2.41
N SER A 60 -13.14 3.26 3.34
CA SER A 60 -12.58 4.60 3.17
C SER A 60 -11.05 4.50 3.21
N VAL A 61 -10.41 4.94 2.13
CA VAL A 61 -8.94 5.06 2.07
C VAL A 61 -8.58 6.50 2.41
N THR A 62 -7.83 6.68 3.48
CA THR A 62 -7.32 7.99 3.93
C THR A 62 -5.90 8.22 3.42
N ARG A 63 -5.43 9.47 3.45
CA ARG A 63 -4.04 9.80 3.11
C ARG A 63 -3.04 9.08 4.04
N SER A 64 -3.38 8.90 5.32
CA SER A 64 -2.56 8.12 6.25
C SER A 64 -2.43 6.65 5.83
N ASN A 65 -3.48 6.04 5.26
CA ASN A 65 -3.38 4.68 4.71
C ASN A 65 -2.47 4.63 3.48
N VAL A 66 -2.47 5.67 2.65
CA VAL A 66 -1.56 5.79 1.50
C VAL A 66 -0.11 5.89 1.95
N SER A 67 0.17 6.78 2.91
CA SER A 67 1.52 6.91 3.47
C SER A 67 2.00 5.62 4.12
N LEU A 68 1.12 4.92 4.86
CA LEU A 68 1.42 3.61 5.42
C LEU A 68 1.73 2.59 4.31
N TYR A 69 0.91 2.52 3.26
CA TYR A 69 1.12 1.59 2.15
C TYR A 69 2.42 1.84 1.41
N LEU A 70 2.76 3.10 1.11
CA LEU A 70 4.05 3.46 0.50
C LEU A 70 5.20 3.03 1.40
N SER A 71 5.12 3.33 2.70
CA SER A 71 6.13 2.88 3.66
C SER A 71 6.25 1.36 3.72
N ILE A 72 5.14 0.61 3.66
CA ILE A 72 5.17 -0.85 3.58
C ILE A 72 5.88 -1.30 2.29
N LEU A 73 5.54 -0.71 1.13
CA LEU A 73 6.17 -1.07 -0.14
C LEU A 73 7.67 -0.78 -0.18
N ASP A 74 8.11 0.29 0.48
CA ASP A 74 9.53 0.64 0.58
C ASP A 74 10.31 -0.33 1.50
N ASN A 75 9.62 -0.99 2.43
CA ASN A 75 10.24 -1.89 3.41
C ASN A 75 10.02 -3.38 3.12
N MET A 76 9.04 -3.73 2.28
CA MET A 76 8.74 -5.10 1.90
C MET A 76 9.56 -5.53 0.67
N PRO A 77 10.04 -6.78 0.62
CA PRO A 77 10.67 -7.34 -0.57
C PRO A 77 9.73 -7.25 -1.78
N GLN A 78 10.24 -6.82 -2.93
CA GLN A 78 9.38 -6.44 -4.07
C GLN A 78 8.98 -7.59 -5.00
N PHE A 79 9.46 -8.82 -4.77
CA PHE A 79 9.23 -9.94 -5.72
C PHE A 79 9.08 -11.29 -5.04
N GLN A 80 9.98 -11.61 -4.12
CA GLN A 80 9.97 -12.84 -3.33
C GLN A 80 10.78 -12.62 -2.08
N CYS A 81 10.47 -13.36 -1.02
CA CYS A 81 11.33 -13.40 0.16
C CYS A 81 11.18 -14.69 0.95
N SER A 82 12.18 -14.96 1.79
CA SER A 82 12.09 -16.03 2.77
C SER A 82 11.15 -15.65 3.91
N GLY A 83 10.70 -16.64 4.67
CA GLY A 83 9.95 -16.39 5.90
C GLY A 83 10.73 -15.69 6.99
N GLU A 84 12.06 -15.77 6.97
CA GLU A 84 12.93 -15.01 7.87
C GLU A 84 12.90 -13.52 7.50
N ASP A 85 13.03 -13.19 6.21
CA ASP A 85 12.92 -11.81 5.73
C ASP A 85 11.54 -11.22 6.03
N LEU A 86 10.47 -11.99 5.76
CA LEU A 86 9.11 -11.56 6.05
C LEU A 86 8.92 -11.30 7.55
N LEU A 87 9.46 -12.17 8.41
CA LEU A 87 9.40 -11.99 9.86
C LEU A 87 10.12 -10.72 10.29
N GLU A 88 11.33 -10.50 9.78
CA GLU A 88 12.13 -9.32 10.11
C GLU A 88 11.35 -8.04 9.76
N VAL A 89 10.75 -8.00 8.57
CA VAL A 89 9.96 -6.86 8.13
C VAL A 89 8.71 -6.67 9.00
N LEU A 90 7.98 -7.75 9.31
CA LEU A 90 6.82 -7.66 10.20
C LEU A 90 7.19 -7.21 11.62
N GLN A 91 8.38 -7.59 12.11
CA GLN A 91 8.88 -7.19 13.42
C GLN A 91 9.33 -5.73 13.50
N ARG A 92 9.54 -5.06 12.37
CA ARG A 92 9.80 -3.61 12.33
C ARG A 92 8.52 -2.78 12.43
N LEU A 93 7.33 -3.39 12.43
CA LEU A 93 6.09 -2.67 12.69
C LEU A 93 6.04 -2.19 14.15
N GLU A 94 5.38 -1.07 14.37
CA GLU A 94 5.13 -0.45 15.66
C GLU A 94 3.62 -0.31 15.89
N PRO A 95 3.07 -0.84 17.00
CA PRO A 95 3.75 -1.68 17.99
C PRO A 95 4.23 -2.99 17.37
N GLN A 96 5.29 -3.61 17.88
CA GLN A 96 5.79 -4.87 17.31
C GLN A 96 4.76 -6.01 17.45
N PRO A 97 4.34 -6.66 16.36
CA PRO A 97 3.42 -7.79 16.45
C PRO A 97 4.12 -8.99 17.09
N SER A 98 3.41 -9.64 18.02
CA SER A 98 3.90 -10.91 18.57
C SER A 98 3.90 -12.01 17.50
N LEU A 99 4.75 -13.02 17.66
CA LEU A 99 4.82 -14.15 16.73
C LEU A 99 3.45 -14.86 16.58
N ALA A 100 2.71 -15.02 17.68
CA ALA A 100 1.35 -15.56 17.66
C ALA A 100 0.38 -14.71 16.82
N THR A 101 0.53 -13.38 16.87
CA THR A 101 -0.25 -12.46 16.03
C THR A 101 0.05 -12.67 14.55
N ILE A 102 1.34 -12.83 14.20
CA ILE A 102 1.78 -13.10 12.83
C ILE A 102 1.19 -14.42 12.33
N TYR A 103 1.33 -15.52 13.10
CA TYR A 103 0.73 -16.80 12.72
C TYR A 103 -0.79 -16.69 12.49
N ARG A 104 -1.51 -16.03 13.41
CA ARG A 104 -2.95 -15.81 13.27
C ARG A 104 -3.29 -15.05 11.99
N TRP A 105 -2.57 -13.97 11.68
CA TRP A 105 -2.78 -13.22 10.44
C TRP A 105 -2.57 -14.07 9.20
N GLY A 106 -1.52 -14.90 9.18
CA GLY A 106 -1.25 -15.81 8.08
C GLY A 106 -2.41 -16.78 7.83
N HIS A 107 -2.99 -17.34 8.90
CA HIS A 107 -4.18 -18.18 8.79
C HIS A 107 -5.41 -17.41 8.27
N GLU A 108 -5.66 -16.20 8.77
CA GLU A 108 -6.80 -15.36 8.36
C GLU A 108 -6.77 -15.00 6.87
N ILE A 109 -5.58 -14.85 6.28
CA ILE A 109 -5.42 -14.52 4.85
C ILE A 109 -5.19 -15.74 3.94
N GLY A 110 -5.27 -16.96 4.49
CA GLY A 110 -4.98 -18.18 3.74
C GLY A 110 -3.55 -18.23 3.21
N CYS A 111 -2.59 -17.63 3.92
CA CYS A 111 -1.16 -17.68 3.65
C CYS A 111 -0.41 -17.89 4.98
N PRO A 112 -0.40 -19.12 5.53
CA PRO A 112 0.18 -19.40 6.83
C PRO A 112 1.66 -19.00 6.91
N PHE A 113 2.04 -18.38 8.03
CA PHE A 113 3.43 -18.00 8.24
C PHE A 113 4.29 -19.22 8.60
N HIS A 114 5.41 -19.40 7.90
CA HIS A 114 6.51 -20.29 8.24
C HIS A 114 7.86 -19.62 7.94
N LYS A 115 8.84 -19.77 8.84
CA LYS A 115 10.19 -19.20 8.67
C LYS A 115 10.94 -19.76 7.45
N LYS A 116 10.79 -21.05 7.17
CA LYS A 116 11.47 -21.75 6.07
C LYS A 116 10.72 -21.66 4.72
N ALA A 117 9.55 -21.02 4.70
CA ALA A 117 8.79 -20.88 3.47
C ALA A 117 9.40 -19.79 2.57
N GLN A 118 9.09 -19.89 1.28
CA GLN A 118 9.31 -18.83 0.30
C GLN A 118 7.96 -18.20 -0.03
N TYR A 119 7.90 -16.88 0.02
CA TYR A 119 6.69 -16.11 -0.28
C TYR A 119 6.85 -15.45 -1.64
N SER A 120 5.87 -15.69 -2.49
CA SER A 120 5.79 -15.04 -3.81
C SER A 120 5.23 -13.61 -3.68
N ASP A 121 5.37 -12.80 -4.73
CA ASP A 121 4.71 -11.49 -4.84
C ASP A 121 3.19 -11.57 -4.54
N THR A 122 2.53 -12.65 -4.94
CA THR A 122 1.09 -12.84 -4.64
C THR A 122 0.84 -13.01 -3.15
N ASP A 123 1.71 -13.72 -2.44
CA ASP A 123 1.61 -13.90 -0.99
C ASP A 123 1.92 -12.60 -0.26
N LEU A 124 2.95 -11.87 -0.70
CA LEU A 124 3.32 -10.58 -0.14
C LEU A 124 2.19 -9.56 -0.28
N LYS A 125 1.45 -9.56 -1.41
CA LYS A 125 0.25 -8.72 -1.57
C LYS A 125 -0.84 -9.03 -0.55
N LYS A 126 -1.03 -10.30 -0.16
CA LYS A 126 -1.97 -10.69 0.91
C LYS A 126 -1.51 -10.14 2.25
N TRP A 127 -0.22 -10.30 2.58
CA TRP A 127 0.36 -9.78 3.82
C TRP A 127 0.29 -8.25 3.91
N ILE A 128 0.61 -7.54 2.82
CA ILE A 128 0.51 -6.08 2.74
C ILE A 128 -0.94 -5.63 2.98
N THR A 129 -1.90 -6.28 2.31
CA THR A 129 -3.33 -6.01 2.52
C THR A 129 -3.68 -6.21 4.00
N LYS A 130 -3.22 -7.32 4.60
CA LYS A 130 -3.48 -7.61 6.01
C LYS A 130 -2.97 -6.51 6.92
N ILE A 131 -1.72 -6.09 6.78
CA ILE A 131 -1.10 -5.06 7.63
C ILE A 131 -1.91 -3.75 7.54
N ILE A 132 -2.35 -3.35 6.34
CA ILE A 132 -3.15 -2.13 6.15
C ILE A 132 -4.49 -2.19 6.87
N GLU A 133 -5.10 -3.37 6.95
CA GLU A 133 -6.32 -3.55 7.74
C GLU A 133 -6.09 -3.35 9.24
N GLN A 134 -4.86 -3.58 9.71
CA GLN A 134 -4.50 -3.44 11.12
C GLN A 134 -4.04 -2.01 11.40
N THR A 135 -5.01 -1.10 11.57
CA THR A 135 -4.80 0.35 11.75
C THR A 135 -3.83 0.76 12.86
N LYS A 136 -3.57 -0.14 13.82
CA LYS A 136 -2.64 0.09 14.93
C LYS A 136 -1.17 -0.14 14.58
N PHE A 137 -0.85 -0.96 13.58
CA PHE A 137 0.53 -1.30 13.21
C PHE A 137 1.02 -0.39 12.10
N LYS A 138 2.20 0.21 12.28
CA LYS A 138 2.82 1.12 11.33
C LYS A 138 4.30 0.88 11.28
N PHE A 139 4.95 1.02 10.14
CA PHE A 139 6.41 1.12 10.16
C PHE A 139 6.81 2.43 10.84
N PRO A 140 7.92 2.45 11.61
CA PRO A 140 8.47 3.70 12.11
C PRO A 140 8.68 4.64 10.93
N ASN A 141 8.35 5.91 11.11
CA ASN A 141 8.64 6.92 10.10
C ASN A 141 10.15 6.92 9.87
N ASN A 142 10.60 6.28 8.80
CA ASN A 142 11.96 6.37 8.33
C ASN A 142 12.15 7.83 7.91
N LYS A 143 12.64 8.67 8.83
CA LYS A 143 13.41 9.85 8.43
C LYS A 143 14.58 9.31 7.64
N MET A 144 14.41 9.26 6.32
CA MET A 144 15.43 9.01 5.30
C MET A 144 16.75 8.48 5.86
N ARG A 145 16.95 7.15 5.86
CA ARG A 145 18.28 6.66 5.50
C ARG A 145 18.38 6.71 3.98
N ARG A 146 18.55 7.92 3.43
CA ARG A 146 19.23 8.06 2.14
C ARG A 146 20.67 7.67 2.43
N VAL A 147 21.02 6.44 2.08
CA VAL A 147 22.41 6.00 1.97
C VAL A 147 22.59 5.71 0.49
N GLY A 148 23.49 6.47 -0.15
CA GLY A 148 23.79 6.43 -1.58
C GLY A 148 23.62 7.79 -2.21
#